data_AF-A0A9E3ESG7-F1
#
_entry.id   AF-A0A9E3ESG7-F1
#
_cell.length_a   1.000
_cell.length_b   1.000
_cell.length_c   1.000
_cell.angle_alpha   90.00
_cell.angle_beta   90.00
_cell.angle_gamma   90.00
#
_symmetry.space_group_name_H-M   'P 1'
#
loop_
_entity.id
_entity.type
_entity.pdbx_description
1 polymer ?
#
loop_
_entity_poly.entity_id
_entity_poly.type
_entity_poly.pdbx_seq_one_letter_code
_entity_poly.pdbx_strand_id
1 'polypeptide(L)'
;TLAAQLYSEYKEFFPNNAVEYFVSYYDYYQPEAYIPRTDTYVEKESMLNEEIEKLRLSTTRSLFERRDVLIVASVSCIYGLGSPEEYGEVVLTIKVGEERRRDKILRHLTEIQYERNDTNFIRGRFRVRGDVLEVFPAYEDVAVRIEFFGDEIERMTEIDPLTGEVLGKRQRLDIYPAKHWVTTQERLNQAINLIEKELEERLAELEVEGKILEAARLKQRTNFDIEMLRETGFCSGVENYSRHLAGRAAGEQPWTLLDYMPDDYLLVVDESHVALPQVRGMFAGDRSRKQVLVDFGFRLPSAMDNRPLTFTEFEQQVHQALFVSATPGPYEYEHSETIVEQLIRPTGLIDPEISIRGTKGQIDDLLAEIRQRVSKGQRVLVTTLTKKMAEDLADYMQELNIKVHYLHSEIDTIERIEILRDLRLGVYDVVVGINLLREGLDLPEVSLVAILDADKEGFLRSEGSLVQMIGRAARHVEGSVIMYADRTTKSMQRAIDETNRRRTLQLAYNERHHIIPRGIKKEVKALSDRIKAMSGGDEAAGDGKATAVALATLPKDEALRLIKDLESQMRTAAKQLEFEKAAQLRDQIIEVRRSMVE
;
A
#
# COMPACT_ATOMS: atom_id res chain seq x y z
N THR A 1 -1.02 -3.17 -2.13
CA THR A 1 -1.80 -4.34 -2.57
C THR A 1 -1.66 -5.52 -1.61
N LEU A 2 -0.45 -6.04 -1.35
CA LEU A 2 -0.25 -7.15 -0.40
C LEU A 2 -0.71 -6.82 1.03
N ALA A 3 -0.36 -5.63 1.54
CA ALA A 3 -0.81 -5.16 2.85
C ALA A 3 -2.34 -5.18 3.00
N ALA A 4 -3.08 -4.70 1.99
CA ALA A 4 -4.55 -4.71 2.01
C ALA A 4 -5.12 -6.15 2.00
N GLN A 5 -4.46 -7.08 1.30
CA GLN A 5 -4.85 -8.50 1.32
C GLN A 5 -4.67 -9.10 2.72
N LEU A 6 -3.49 -8.94 3.33
CA LEU A 6 -3.22 -9.42 4.68
C LEU A 6 -4.18 -8.81 5.70
N TYR A 7 -4.47 -7.51 5.58
CA TYR A 7 -5.44 -6.83 6.43
C TYR A 7 -6.84 -7.45 6.35
N SER A 8 -7.31 -7.71 5.12
CA SER A 8 -8.60 -8.37 4.91
C SER A 8 -8.62 -9.79 5.46
N GLU A 9 -7.56 -10.57 5.24
CA GLU A 9 -7.45 -11.94 5.73
C GLU A 9 -7.40 -11.97 7.27
N TYR A 10 -6.63 -11.09 7.91
CA TYR A 10 -6.59 -11.00 9.37
C TYR A 10 -7.89 -10.52 9.99
N LYS A 11 -8.65 -9.63 9.33
CA LYS A 11 -10.01 -9.29 9.79
C LYS A 11 -10.94 -10.50 9.80
N GLU A 12 -10.84 -11.39 8.82
CA GLU A 12 -11.61 -12.63 8.78
C GLU A 12 -11.14 -13.62 9.88
N PHE A 13 -9.82 -13.73 10.11
CA PHE A 13 -9.27 -14.61 11.15
C PHE A 13 -9.52 -14.12 12.58
N PHE A 14 -9.49 -12.81 12.81
CA PHE A 14 -9.54 -12.18 14.13
C PHE A 14 -10.67 -11.13 14.23
N PRO A 15 -11.94 -11.50 14.03
CA PRO A 15 -13.04 -10.54 13.92
C PRO A 15 -13.35 -9.77 15.23
N ASN A 16 -12.88 -10.29 16.37
CA ASN A 16 -13.12 -9.69 17.69
C ASN A 16 -11.90 -8.90 18.23
N ASN A 17 -10.76 -8.95 17.53
CA ASN A 17 -9.54 -8.25 17.91
C ASN A 17 -9.38 -6.96 17.08
N ALA A 18 -8.50 -6.06 17.51
CA ALA A 18 -8.21 -4.85 16.76
C ALA A 18 -7.25 -5.16 15.60
N VAL A 19 -7.81 -5.46 14.43
CA VAL A 19 -7.03 -5.58 13.20
C VAL A 19 -6.98 -4.21 12.53
N GLU A 20 -5.78 -3.66 12.47
CA GLU A 20 -5.49 -2.27 12.10
C GLU A 20 -4.62 -2.20 10.83
N TYR A 21 -4.68 -1.05 10.15
CA TYR A 21 -4.02 -0.83 8.86
C TYR A 21 -3.21 0.46 8.85
N PHE A 22 -1.90 0.34 8.63
CA PHE A 22 -0.97 1.46 8.73
C PHE A 22 -0.08 1.61 7.50
N VAL A 23 -0.57 2.36 6.52
CA VAL A 23 0.17 2.64 5.28
C VAL A 23 0.25 4.15 5.04
N SER A 24 0.96 4.57 3.99
CA SER A 24 0.95 5.97 3.55
C SER A 24 -0.48 6.41 3.25
N TYR A 25 -0.90 7.53 3.83
CA TYR A 25 -2.21 8.15 3.62
C TYR A 25 -2.22 9.09 2.40
N TYR A 26 -1.19 9.03 1.56
CA TYR A 26 -1.14 9.74 0.29
C TYR A 26 -1.62 8.82 -0.85
N ASP A 27 -2.67 9.23 -1.57
CA ASP A 27 -3.07 8.60 -2.85
C ASP A 27 -2.09 8.98 -3.96
N TYR A 28 -1.65 10.23 -3.96
CA TYR A 28 -0.58 10.74 -4.81
C TYR A 28 0.41 11.52 -3.95
N TYR A 29 1.70 11.29 -4.16
CA TYR A 29 2.76 11.99 -3.46
C TYR A 29 3.95 12.24 -4.38
N GLN A 30 4.23 13.52 -4.61
CA GLN A 30 5.44 13.99 -5.24
C GLN A 30 6.28 14.71 -4.19
N PRO A 31 7.45 14.18 -3.82
CA PRO A 31 8.29 14.82 -2.82
C PRO A 31 8.91 16.10 -3.39
N GLU A 32 9.16 17.05 -2.50
CA GLU A 32 10.00 18.20 -2.79
C GLU A 32 11.38 17.75 -3.28
N ALA A 33 11.88 18.28 -4.39
CA ALA A 33 13.19 17.93 -4.90
C ALA A 33 13.82 19.08 -5.68
N TYR A 34 15.14 19.04 -5.83
CA TYR A 34 15.86 19.94 -6.72
C TYR A 34 16.78 19.12 -7.62
N ILE A 35 16.77 19.43 -8.92
CA ILE A 35 17.57 18.75 -9.95
C ILE A 35 18.63 19.74 -10.42
N PRO A 36 19.88 19.68 -9.90
CA PRO A 36 20.92 20.67 -10.22
C PRO A 36 21.26 20.75 -11.71
N ARG A 37 21.18 19.61 -12.42
CA ARG A 37 21.53 19.53 -13.85
C ARG A 37 20.63 20.39 -14.74
N THR A 38 19.37 20.58 -14.35
CA THR A 38 18.37 21.34 -15.11
C THR A 38 17.91 22.59 -14.39
N ASP A 39 18.53 22.92 -13.25
CA ASP A 39 18.13 24.00 -12.34
C ASP A 39 16.61 24.00 -12.06
N THR A 40 16.05 22.80 -11.86
CA THR A 40 14.60 22.63 -11.71
C THR A 40 14.26 22.31 -10.27
N TYR A 41 13.48 23.21 -9.65
CA TYR A 41 12.85 22.95 -8.37
C TYR A 41 11.48 22.30 -8.59
N VAL A 42 11.24 21.22 -7.86
CA VAL A 42 10.01 20.44 -7.88
C VAL A 42 9.30 20.66 -6.56
N GLU A 43 8.13 21.28 -6.62
CA GLU A 43 7.28 21.51 -5.45
C GLU A 43 6.70 20.19 -4.92
N LYS A 44 6.39 20.19 -3.61
CA LYS A 44 5.67 19.09 -2.99
C LYS A 44 4.21 19.16 -3.45
N GLU A 45 3.75 18.10 -4.10
CA GLU A 45 2.34 17.90 -4.41
C GLU A 45 1.85 16.62 -3.75
N SER A 46 0.69 16.67 -3.10
CA SER A 46 0.17 15.51 -2.39
C SER A 46 -1.35 15.52 -2.32
N MET A 47 -1.96 14.36 -2.50
CA MET A 47 -3.38 14.13 -2.30
C MET A 47 -3.56 13.15 -1.15
N LEU A 48 -4.30 13.57 -0.12
CA LEU A 48 -4.56 12.77 1.07
C LEU A 48 -5.77 11.85 0.86
N ASN A 49 -5.69 10.67 1.45
CA ASN A 49 -6.77 9.70 1.55
C ASN A 49 -7.30 9.69 2.99
N GLU A 50 -8.48 10.28 3.18
CA GLU A 50 -9.12 10.41 4.51
C GLU A 50 -9.41 9.05 5.16
N GLU A 51 -9.69 8.00 4.38
CA GLU A 51 -9.96 6.67 4.92
C GLU A 51 -8.69 6.03 5.48
N ILE A 52 -7.55 6.18 4.79
CA ILE A 52 -6.27 5.69 5.30
C ILE A 52 -5.84 6.50 6.52
N GLU A 53 -6.03 7.82 6.53
CA GLU A 53 -5.72 8.65 7.70
C GLU A 53 -6.53 8.21 8.93
N LYS A 54 -7.83 7.95 8.76
CA LYS A 54 -8.69 7.36 9.81
C LYS A 54 -8.09 6.05 10.34
N LEU A 55 -7.70 5.13 9.46
CA LEU A 55 -7.15 3.82 9.84
C LEU A 55 -5.81 3.95 10.58
N ARG A 56 -4.97 4.93 10.20
CA ARG A 56 -3.71 5.22 10.93
C ARG A 56 -3.97 5.74 12.34
N LEU A 57 -4.95 6.62 12.51
CA LEU A 57 -5.34 7.13 13.83
C LEU A 57 -6.00 6.03 14.68
N SER A 58 -6.82 5.17 14.07
CA SER A 58 -7.37 3.97 14.72
C SER A 58 -6.26 3.05 15.21
N THR A 59 -5.21 2.85 14.41
CA THR A 59 -4.04 2.05 14.78
C THR A 59 -3.38 2.56 16.06
N THR A 60 -3.01 3.85 16.10
CA THR A 60 -2.33 4.42 17.27
C THR A 60 -3.23 4.46 18.49
N ARG A 61 -4.53 4.74 18.34
CA ARG A 61 -5.51 4.65 19.43
C ARG A 61 -5.57 3.23 20.02
N SER A 62 -5.74 2.22 19.16
CA SER A 62 -5.88 0.83 19.58
C SER A 62 -4.66 0.34 20.39
N LEU A 63 -3.45 0.83 20.08
CA LEU A 63 -2.25 0.54 20.87
C LEU A 63 -2.29 1.10 22.32
N PHE A 64 -2.98 2.22 22.56
CA PHE A 64 -3.17 2.75 23.92
C PHE A 64 -4.33 2.09 24.66
N GLU A 65 -5.34 1.60 23.95
CA GLU A 65 -6.58 1.10 24.58
C GLU A 65 -6.52 -0.40 24.90
N ARG A 66 -5.79 -1.20 24.13
CA ARG A 66 -5.83 -2.66 24.23
C ARG A 66 -4.53 -3.34 23.77
N ARG A 67 -4.36 -4.60 24.18
CA ARG A 67 -3.17 -5.43 23.90
C ARG A 67 -3.35 -6.38 22.70
N ASP A 68 -4.58 -6.70 22.35
CA ASP A 68 -4.91 -7.63 21.27
C ASP A 68 -5.07 -6.89 19.93
N VAL A 69 -3.96 -6.29 19.50
CA VAL A 69 -3.84 -5.48 18.29
C VAL A 69 -2.96 -6.19 17.27
N LEU A 70 -3.45 -6.32 16.04
CA LEU A 70 -2.68 -6.78 14.88
C LEU A 70 -2.61 -5.65 13.86
N ILE A 71 -1.41 -5.20 13.54
CA ILE A 71 -1.22 -4.08 12.62
C ILE A 71 -0.59 -4.60 11.33
N VAL A 72 -1.27 -4.37 10.20
CA VAL A 72 -0.66 -4.57 8.89
C VAL A 72 -0.11 -3.23 8.40
N ALA A 73 1.21 -3.14 8.33
CA ALA A 73 1.90 -1.90 7.97
C ALA A 73 2.72 -2.02 6.68
N SER A 74 2.88 -0.90 5.97
CA SER A 74 3.97 -0.74 4.98
C SER A 74 5.22 -0.20 5.67
N VAL A 75 6.28 0.09 4.90
CA VAL A 75 7.44 0.85 5.39
C VAL A 75 7.07 2.22 5.99
N SER A 76 5.81 2.68 5.90
CA SER A 76 5.35 3.82 6.67
C SER A 76 5.53 3.65 8.19
N CYS A 77 5.65 2.43 8.72
CA CYS A 77 5.87 2.21 10.15
C CYS A 77 7.22 2.74 10.66
N ILE A 78 8.21 2.91 9.78
CA ILE A 78 9.53 3.46 10.12
C ILE A 78 9.66 4.96 9.82
N TYR A 79 8.58 5.61 9.40
CA TYR A 79 8.56 7.07 9.19
C TYR A 79 8.12 7.80 10.45
N GLY A 80 8.58 9.05 10.58
CA GLY A 80 8.30 9.92 11.71
C GLY A 80 6.81 10.04 12.05
N LEU A 81 6.50 10.01 13.35
CA LEU A 81 5.24 10.34 14.00
C LEU A 81 5.52 11.33 15.14
N GLY A 82 4.46 11.85 15.78
CA GLY A 82 4.60 12.57 17.04
C GLY A 82 5.01 11.62 18.18
N SER A 83 5.53 12.19 19.27
CA SER A 83 5.90 11.43 20.47
C SER A 83 4.70 10.63 21.00
N PRO A 84 4.83 9.32 21.27
CA PRO A 84 3.77 8.52 21.87
C PRO A 84 3.37 9.03 23.25
N GLU A 85 4.33 9.50 24.04
CA GLU A 85 4.08 10.07 25.37
C GLU A 85 3.20 11.32 25.27
N GLU A 86 3.56 12.25 24.39
CA GLU A 86 2.76 13.48 24.16
C GLU A 86 1.37 13.16 23.60
N TYR A 87 1.28 12.19 22.68
CA TYR A 87 0.01 11.77 22.10
C TYR A 87 -0.93 11.19 23.17
N GLY A 88 -0.39 10.45 24.14
CA GLY A 88 -1.13 9.89 25.27
C GLY A 88 -1.47 10.89 26.37
N GLU A 89 -0.59 11.86 26.65
CA GLU A 89 -0.79 12.87 27.71
C GLU A 89 -1.93 13.84 27.41
N VAL A 90 -2.14 14.19 26.14
CA VAL A 90 -3.15 15.17 25.75
C VAL A 90 -4.55 14.57 25.57
N VAL A 91 -4.74 13.27 25.79
CA VAL A 91 -6.04 12.60 25.62
C VAL A 91 -7.11 13.22 26.52
N LEU A 92 -8.24 13.59 25.91
CA LEU A 92 -9.40 14.10 26.64
C LEU A 92 -10.22 12.93 27.16
N THR A 93 -10.08 12.62 28.45
CA THR A 93 -10.94 11.64 29.16
C THR A 93 -12.11 12.34 29.82
N ILE A 94 -13.33 11.85 29.58
CA ILE A 94 -14.56 12.28 30.25
C ILE A 94 -15.42 11.10 30.70
N LYS A 95 -16.20 11.29 31.78
CA LYS A 95 -17.06 10.25 32.38
C LYS A 95 -18.46 10.79 32.68
N VAL A 96 -19.46 9.92 32.58
CA VAL A 96 -20.83 10.27 32.99
C VAL A 96 -20.84 10.54 34.51
N GLY A 97 -21.50 11.62 34.91
CA GLY A 97 -21.61 12.09 36.30
C GLY A 97 -20.44 12.95 36.79
N GLU A 98 -19.46 13.28 35.95
CA GLU A 98 -18.42 14.25 36.33
C GLU A 98 -18.87 15.70 36.12
N GLU A 99 -18.48 16.60 37.03
CA GLU A 99 -18.64 18.05 36.85
C GLU A 99 -17.48 18.60 36.01
N ARG A 100 -17.77 18.98 34.77
CA ARG A 100 -16.82 19.61 33.87
C ARG A 100 -17.49 20.62 32.96
N ARG A 101 -17.09 21.89 33.12
CA ARG A 101 -17.54 23.00 32.27
C ARG A 101 -17.35 22.67 30.78
N ARG A 102 -18.43 22.76 30.00
CA ARG A 102 -18.42 22.54 28.55
C ARG A 102 -17.31 23.33 27.84
N ASP A 103 -17.14 24.61 28.15
CA ASP A 103 -16.12 25.46 27.50
C ASP A 103 -14.67 25.01 27.76
N LYS A 104 -14.41 24.22 28.80
CA LYS A 104 -13.10 23.59 29.01
C LYS A 104 -12.92 22.40 28.06
N ILE A 105 -13.97 21.60 27.87
CA ILE A 105 -13.98 20.47 26.92
C ILE A 105 -13.78 20.99 25.50
N LEU A 106 -14.48 22.05 25.10
CA LEU A 106 -14.34 22.64 23.75
C LEU A 106 -12.91 23.14 23.49
N ARG A 107 -12.28 23.79 24.48
CA ARG A 107 -10.88 24.25 24.36
C ARG A 107 -9.91 23.08 24.23
N HIS A 108 -10.07 22.06 25.07
CA HIS A 108 -9.24 20.85 24.99
C HIS A 108 -9.39 20.17 23.62
N LEU A 109 -10.62 20.03 23.10
CA LEU A 109 -10.87 19.50 21.74
C LEU A 109 -10.10 20.29 20.67
N THR A 110 -10.11 21.62 20.73
CA THR A 110 -9.31 22.46 19.81
C THR A 110 -7.80 22.22 19.97
N GLU A 111 -7.30 22.09 21.21
CA GLU A 111 -5.89 21.80 21.48
C GLU A 111 -5.43 20.46 20.88
N ILE A 112 -6.31 19.44 20.91
CA ILE A 112 -6.06 18.14 20.27
C ILE A 112 -6.51 18.05 18.80
N GLN A 113 -6.54 19.21 18.12
CA GLN A 113 -6.71 19.36 16.67
C GLN A 113 -8.12 19.05 16.13
N TYR A 114 -9.17 19.10 16.96
CA TYR A 114 -10.54 19.05 16.45
C TYR A 114 -11.04 20.44 16.07
N GLU A 115 -11.81 20.50 14.99
CA GLU A 115 -12.39 21.74 14.48
C GLU A 115 -13.86 21.87 14.86
N ARG A 116 -14.27 23.06 15.31
CA ARG A 116 -15.68 23.36 15.50
C ARG A 116 -16.36 23.57 14.15
N ASN A 117 -17.36 22.76 13.82
CA ASN A 117 -18.15 22.96 12.61
C ASN A 117 -19.62 22.55 12.81
N ASP A 118 -20.49 23.55 12.95
CA ASP A 118 -21.91 23.32 13.21
C ASP A 118 -22.71 22.93 11.93
N THR A 119 -22.15 23.20 10.74
CA THR A 119 -22.81 22.97 9.43
C THR A 119 -22.44 21.62 8.83
N ASN A 120 -21.14 21.33 8.73
CA ASN A 120 -20.62 20.13 8.09
C ASN A 120 -19.91 19.23 9.13
N PHE A 121 -20.66 18.25 9.62
CA PHE A 121 -20.24 17.35 10.69
C PHE A 121 -19.60 16.08 10.10
N ILE A 122 -18.28 16.11 10.01
CA ILE A 122 -17.42 15.00 9.54
C ILE A 122 -16.37 14.68 10.62
N ARG A 123 -15.57 13.63 10.41
CA ARG A 123 -14.51 13.19 11.34
C ARG A 123 -13.56 14.33 11.71
N GLY A 124 -13.05 14.30 12.95
CA GLY A 124 -12.15 15.32 13.47
C GLY A 124 -12.84 16.65 13.79
N ARG A 125 -14.17 16.65 13.90
CA ARG A 125 -14.95 17.87 14.18
C ARG A 125 -15.89 17.70 15.35
N PHE A 126 -16.30 18.82 15.92
CA PHE A 126 -17.36 18.88 16.92
C PHE A 126 -18.35 20.00 16.65
N ARG A 127 -19.57 19.85 17.16
CA ARG A 127 -20.63 20.86 17.08
C ARG A 127 -21.40 20.99 18.37
N VAL A 128 -22.01 22.15 18.60
CA VAL A 128 -22.73 22.45 19.85
C VAL A 128 -24.15 22.89 19.55
N ARG A 129 -25.14 22.26 20.21
CA ARG A 129 -26.56 22.58 20.10
C ARG A 129 -27.17 22.67 21.50
N GLY A 130 -27.22 23.89 22.06
CA GLY A 130 -27.66 24.08 23.45
C GLY A 130 -26.74 23.30 24.40
N ASP A 131 -27.32 22.43 25.22
CA ASP A 131 -26.60 21.63 26.21
C ASP A 131 -26.08 20.29 25.65
N VAL A 132 -26.07 20.15 24.32
CA VAL A 132 -25.56 18.97 23.62
C VAL A 132 -24.28 19.31 22.86
N LEU A 133 -23.22 18.57 23.14
CA LEU A 133 -21.99 18.54 22.36
C LEU A 133 -21.94 17.24 21.57
N GLU A 134 -21.77 17.33 20.26
CA GLU A 134 -21.49 16.16 19.43
C GLU A 134 -20.06 16.24 18.93
N VAL A 135 -19.30 15.18 19.16
CA VAL A 135 -17.91 15.04 18.69
C VAL A 135 -17.87 13.87 17.72
N PHE A 136 -17.22 14.04 16.58
CA PHE A 136 -16.95 12.96 15.63
C PHE A 136 -15.45 12.60 15.72
N PRO A 137 -15.08 11.55 16.47
CA PRO A 137 -13.70 11.11 16.58
C PRO A 137 -13.06 10.91 15.21
N ALA A 138 -11.79 11.30 15.07
CA ALA A 138 -11.07 11.23 13.79
C ALA A 138 -10.84 9.78 13.29
N TYR A 139 -10.96 8.81 14.19
CA TYR A 139 -10.62 7.40 13.99
C TYR A 139 -11.83 6.45 14.05
N GLU A 140 -13.05 6.95 14.27
CA GLU A 140 -14.27 6.11 14.32
C GLU A 140 -15.20 6.43 13.14
N ASP A 141 -16.17 5.53 12.92
CA ASP A 141 -17.28 5.74 11.98
C ASP A 141 -18.55 6.24 12.68
N VAL A 142 -18.55 6.25 14.01
CA VAL A 142 -19.65 6.74 14.85
C VAL A 142 -19.25 8.05 15.53
N ALA A 143 -20.23 8.92 15.74
CA ALA A 143 -20.05 10.12 16.53
C ALA A 143 -20.54 9.90 17.97
N VAL A 144 -20.08 10.72 18.90
CA VAL A 144 -20.49 10.66 20.30
C VAL A 144 -21.22 11.94 20.68
N ARG A 145 -22.45 11.78 21.15
CA ARG A 145 -23.28 12.83 21.73
C ARG A 145 -23.10 12.86 23.23
N ILE A 146 -22.73 14.02 23.75
CA ILE A 146 -22.50 14.31 25.17
C ILE A 146 -23.57 15.34 25.59
N GLU A 147 -24.46 14.92 26.48
CA GLU A 147 -25.57 15.73 27.02
C GLU A 147 -25.18 16.26 28.41
N PHE A 148 -25.32 17.58 28.61
CA PHE A 148 -24.97 18.27 29.84
C PHE A 148 -26.21 18.72 30.62
N PHE A 149 -26.12 18.71 31.96
CA PHE A 149 -27.04 19.41 32.85
C PHE A 149 -26.25 20.43 33.67
N GLY A 150 -26.26 21.69 33.23
CA GLY A 150 -25.35 22.69 33.77
C GLY A 150 -23.89 22.36 33.44
N ASP A 151 -23.09 22.06 34.46
CA ASP A 151 -21.69 21.63 34.32
C ASP A 151 -21.51 20.10 34.50
N GLU A 152 -22.58 19.33 34.73
CA GLU A 152 -22.52 17.88 34.87
C GLU A 152 -22.73 17.16 33.53
N ILE A 153 -21.94 16.12 33.24
CA ILE A 153 -22.17 15.23 32.09
C ILE A 153 -23.25 14.20 32.45
N GLU A 154 -24.49 14.42 32.00
CA GLU A 154 -25.63 13.57 32.32
C GLU A 154 -25.61 12.26 31.52
N ARG A 155 -25.26 12.34 30.22
CA ARG A 155 -25.33 11.18 29.33
C ARG A 155 -24.34 11.25 28.18
N MET A 156 -23.76 10.10 27.83
CA MET A 156 -23.00 9.93 26.59
C MET A 156 -23.58 8.79 25.75
N THR A 157 -23.87 9.07 24.48
CA THR A 157 -24.42 8.10 23.51
C THR A 157 -23.66 8.12 22.21
N GLU A 158 -23.40 6.93 21.67
CA GLU A 158 -22.95 6.78 20.29
C GLU A 158 -24.12 7.04 19.35
N ILE A 159 -23.87 7.80 18.29
CA ILE A 159 -24.85 8.15 17.28
C ILE A 159 -24.29 7.90 15.89
N ASP A 160 -25.17 7.52 14.97
CA ASP A 160 -24.87 7.59 13.55
C ASP A 160 -24.74 9.08 13.13
N PRO A 161 -23.62 9.50 12.53
CA PRO A 161 -23.36 10.91 12.25
C PRO A 161 -24.29 11.52 11.18
N LEU A 162 -24.91 10.67 10.34
CA LEU A 162 -25.79 11.09 9.24
C LEU A 162 -27.25 11.19 9.69
N THR A 163 -27.76 10.14 10.35
CA THR A 163 -29.17 10.00 10.75
C THR A 163 -29.44 10.51 12.16
N GLY A 164 -28.42 10.52 13.03
CA GLY A 164 -28.55 10.85 14.45
C GLY A 164 -29.18 9.72 15.29
N GLU A 165 -29.36 8.53 14.73
CA GLU A 165 -29.84 7.34 15.44
C GLU A 165 -28.89 6.96 16.57
N VAL A 166 -29.44 6.58 17.73
CA VAL A 166 -28.63 6.18 18.89
C VAL A 166 -28.26 4.71 18.76
N LEU A 167 -26.96 4.44 18.68
CA LEU A 167 -26.40 3.10 18.49
C LEU A 167 -26.05 2.43 19.83
N GLY A 168 -25.65 3.23 20.83
CA GLY A 168 -25.15 2.71 22.10
C GLY A 168 -24.99 3.78 23.16
N LYS A 169 -24.66 3.35 24.38
CA LYS A 169 -24.36 4.23 25.53
C LYS A 169 -22.92 4.01 25.99
N ARG A 170 -22.20 5.08 26.32
CA ARG A 170 -20.86 5.03 26.91
C ARG A 170 -20.88 5.61 28.33
N GLN A 171 -20.14 4.99 29.24
CA GLN A 171 -19.93 5.50 30.61
C GLN A 171 -18.67 6.34 30.73
N ARG A 172 -17.67 6.03 29.90
CA ARG A 172 -16.39 6.73 29.78
C ARG A 172 -16.10 6.93 28.30
N LEU A 173 -15.51 8.06 27.96
CA LEU A 173 -15.05 8.38 26.62
C LEU A 173 -13.64 8.98 26.71
N ASP A 174 -12.71 8.36 25.98
CA ASP A 174 -11.36 8.86 25.80
C ASP A 174 -11.25 9.36 24.34
N ILE A 175 -11.02 10.66 24.17
CA ILE A 175 -10.91 11.31 22.86
C ILE A 175 -9.43 11.58 22.58
N TYR A 176 -8.88 10.83 21.64
CA TYR A 176 -7.50 10.98 21.20
C TYR A 176 -7.36 12.09 20.15
N PRO A 177 -6.15 12.66 19.97
CA PRO A 177 -5.91 13.71 18.98
C PRO A 177 -6.33 13.36 17.58
N ALA A 178 -6.86 14.35 16.85
CA ALA A 178 -7.28 14.20 15.46
C ALA A 178 -6.11 14.11 14.48
N LYS A 179 -4.86 14.35 14.94
CA LYS A 179 -3.62 14.25 14.16
C LYS A 179 -2.51 13.62 15.00
N HIS A 180 -1.56 12.95 14.37
CA HIS A 180 -0.39 12.37 15.05
C HIS A 180 0.62 13.42 15.54
N TRP A 181 0.61 14.62 14.97
CA TRP A 181 1.46 15.72 15.42
C TRP A 181 0.59 16.75 16.15
N VAL A 182 0.83 16.86 17.44
CA VAL A 182 0.23 17.89 18.30
C VAL A 182 1.38 18.66 18.92
N THR A 183 1.47 19.96 18.62
CA THR A 183 2.49 20.83 19.19
C THR A 183 1.80 21.92 19.99
N THR A 184 2.15 22.07 21.27
CA THR A 184 1.62 23.13 22.11
C THR A 184 2.17 24.49 21.68
N GLN A 185 1.43 25.58 21.97
CA GLN A 185 1.88 26.92 21.61
C GLN A 185 3.23 27.29 22.24
N GLU A 186 3.49 26.82 23.46
CA GLU A 186 4.76 27.05 24.16
C GLU A 186 5.93 26.38 23.44
N ARG A 187 5.76 25.11 23.04
CA ARG A 187 6.76 24.38 22.25
C ARG A 187 6.98 24.99 20.88
N LEU A 188 5.91 25.43 20.22
CA LEU A 188 6.00 26.09 18.92
C LEU A 188 6.88 27.35 19.00
N ASN A 189 6.67 28.18 20.03
CA ASN A 189 7.49 29.39 20.23
C ASN A 189 8.96 29.06 20.50
N GLN A 190 9.24 28.01 21.28
CA GLN A 190 10.60 27.54 21.51
C GLN A 190 11.24 27.02 20.21
N ALA A 191 10.51 26.24 19.42
CA ALA A 191 10.95 25.71 18.14
C ALA A 191 11.29 26.84 17.16
N ILE A 192 10.47 27.88 17.08
CA ILE A 192 10.74 29.05 16.22
C ILE A 192 12.08 29.69 16.57
N ASN A 193 12.38 29.89 17.86
CA ASN A 193 13.66 30.47 18.29
C ASN A 193 14.85 29.58 17.89
N LEU A 194 14.69 28.25 17.95
CA LEU A 194 15.72 27.30 17.52
C LEU A 194 15.92 27.30 16.00
N ILE A 195 14.84 27.47 15.23
CA ILE A 195 14.88 27.59 13.76
C ILE A 195 15.59 28.89 13.36
N GLU A 196 15.27 30.01 14.00
CA GLU A 196 15.93 31.30 13.75
C GLU A 196 17.44 31.22 14.02
N LYS A 197 17.82 30.58 15.13
CA LYS A 197 19.23 30.37 15.46
C LYS A 197 19.96 29.50 14.44
N GLU A 198 19.38 28.37 14.03
CA GLU A 198 19.97 27.51 13.00
C GLU A 198 20.09 28.24 11.66
N LEU A 199 19.10 29.07 11.32
CA LEU A 199 19.13 29.89 10.11
C LEU A 199 20.31 30.88 10.15
N GLU A 200 20.52 31.60 11.25
CA GLU A 200 21.65 32.53 11.40
C GLU A 200 23.00 31.82 11.23
N GLU A 201 23.19 30.68 11.89
CA GLU A 201 24.41 29.88 11.79
C GLU A 201 24.64 29.40 10.35
N ARG A 202 23.60 28.86 9.70
CA ARG A 202 23.70 28.33 8.34
C ARG A 202 23.94 29.42 7.29
N LEU A 203 23.37 30.61 7.47
CA LEU A 203 23.61 31.72 6.56
C LEU A 203 25.06 32.20 6.63
N ALA A 204 25.64 32.28 7.84
CA ALA A 204 27.05 32.64 8.01
C ALA A 204 27.99 31.64 7.31
N GLU A 205 27.70 30.34 7.40
CA GLU A 205 28.45 29.30 6.67
C GLU A 205 28.38 29.49 5.15
N LEU A 206 27.17 29.67 4.60
CA LEU A 206 26.97 29.83 3.15
C LEU A 206 27.62 31.11 2.61
N GLU A 207 27.60 32.20 3.37
CA GLU A 207 28.26 33.46 3.01
C GLU A 207 29.79 33.30 2.97
N VAL A 208 30.38 32.58 3.93
CA VAL A 208 31.83 32.27 3.95
C VAL A 208 32.23 31.36 2.78
N GLU A 209 31.37 30.42 2.38
CA GLU A 209 31.57 29.55 1.22
C GLU A 209 31.36 30.27 -0.13
N GLY A 210 30.89 31.51 -0.13
CA GLY A 210 30.58 32.27 -1.35
C GLY A 210 29.27 31.85 -2.04
N LYS A 211 28.40 31.10 -1.34
CA LYS A 211 27.10 30.60 -1.82
C LYS A 211 25.99 31.64 -1.58
N ILE A 212 26.11 32.78 -2.25
CA ILE A 212 25.24 33.96 -2.03
C ILE A 212 23.79 33.66 -2.43
N LEU A 213 23.59 32.93 -3.53
CA LEU A 213 22.24 32.61 -4.04
C LEU A 213 21.50 31.66 -3.10
N GLU A 214 22.20 30.62 -2.62
CA GLU A 214 21.68 29.64 -1.68
C GLU A 214 21.35 30.29 -0.34
N ALA A 215 22.20 31.20 0.16
CA ALA A 215 21.93 31.97 1.37
C ALA A 215 20.69 32.85 1.23
N ALA A 216 20.57 33.60 0.12
CA ALA A 216 19.40 34.45 -0.14
C ALA A 216 18.10 33.63 -0.22
N ARG A 217 18.14 32.49 -0.92
CA ARG A 217 17.01 31.55 -1.05
C ARG A 217 16.59 30.99 0.30
N LEU A 218 17.55 30.49 1.08
CA LEU A 218 17.30 29.90 2.39
C LEU A 218 16.68 30.91 3.36
N LYS A 219 17.23 32.13 3.37
CA LYS A 219 16.74 33.24 4.20
C LYS A 219 15.30 33.61 3.87
N GLN A 220 15.00 33.83 2.59
CA GLN A 220 13.67 34.22 2.15
C GLN A 220 12.63 33.17 2.55
N ARG A 221 12.90 31.90 2.24
CA ARG A 221 11.95 30.82 2.49
C ARG A 221 11.76 30.56 3.98
N THR A 222 12.84 30.47 4.75
CA THR A 222 12.76 30.15 6.18
C THR A 222 12.05 31.25 6.96
N ASN A 223 12.29 32.53 6.63
CA ASN A 223 11.59 33.64 7.28
C ASN A 223 10.10 33.65 6.97
N PHE A 224 9.69 33.33 5.74
CA PHE A 224 8.29 33.18 5.37
C PHE A 224 7.63 32.04 6.16
N ASP A 225 8.30 30.88 6.25
CA ASP A 225 7.80 29.74 7.03
C ASP A 225 7.68 30.10 8.53
N ILE A 226 8.64 30.84 9.10
CA ILE A 226 8.58 31.34 10.49
C ILE A 226 7.40 32.30 10.71
N GLU A 227 7.18 33.23 9.78
CA GLU A 227 6.05 34.18 9.85
C GLU A 227 4.71 33.44 9.86
N MET A 228 4.54 32.47 8.95
CA MET A 228 3.36 31.61 8.90
C MET A 228 3.15 30.79 10.18
N LEU A 229 4.23 30.24 10.75
CA LEU A 229 4.17 29.50 12.02
C LEU A 229 3.76 30.41 13.18
N ARG A 230 4.22 31.67 13.23
CA ARG A 230 3.83 32.64 14.26
C ARG A 230 2.37 33.06 14.16
N GLU A 231 1.88 33.28 12.94
CA GLU A 231 0.51 33.78 12.72
C GLU A 231 -0.55 32.69 12.82
N THR A 232 -0.28 31.51 12.25
CA THR A 232 -1.30 30.47 12.05
C THR A 232 -1.01 29.18 12.80
N GLY A 233 0.19 29.03 13.37
CA GLY A 233 0.64 27.77 13.97
C GLY A 233 1.04 26.70 12.95
N PHE A 234 1.01 27.02 11.65
CA PHE A 234 1.25 26.08 10.57
C PHE A 234 1.96 26.73 9.38
N CYS A 235 2.72 25.95 8.62
CA CYS A 235 3.29 26.37 7.33
C CYS A 235 3.32 25.20 6.35
N SER A 236 3.42 25.50 5.05
CA SER A 236 3.56 24.45 4.04
C SER A 236 4.91 23.75 4.19
N GLY A 237 4.88 22.42 4.32
CA GLY A 237 6.10 21.65 4.56
C GLY A 237 6.61 21.73 6.00
N VAL A 238 5.71 21.98 6.97
CA VAL A 238 6.02 22.03 8.41
C VAL A 238 6.81 20.82 8.91
N GLU A 239 6.66 19.66 8.28
CA GLU A 239 7.40 18.45 8.62
C GLU A 239 8.93 18.63 8.50
N ASN A 240 9.42 19.57 7.69
CA ASN A 240 10.86 19.87 7.60
C ASN A 240 11.42 20.50 8.88
N TYR A 241 10.55 20.97 9.78
CA TYR A 241 10.90 21.50 11.10
C TYR A 241 10.60 20.51 12.23
N SER A 242 10.27 19.24 11.91
CA SER A 242 9.79 18.26 12.89
C SER A 242 10.74 18.04 14.07
N ARG A 243 12.06 18.06 13.85
CA ARG A 243 13.05 17.97 14.94
C ARG A 243 12.90 19.11 15.94
N HIS A 244 12.84 20.35 15.45
CA HIS A 244 12.71 21.54 16.28
C HIS A 244 11.37 21.56 17.02
N LEU A 245 10.28 21.20 16.32
CA LEU A 245 8.93 21.13 16.89
C LEU A 245 8.83 20.06 18.00
N ALA A 246 9.57 18.96 17.86
CA ALA A 246 9.65 17.91 18.87
C ALA A 246 10.68 18.18 19.97
N GLY A 247 11.48 19.25 19.88
CA GLY A 247 12.56 19.55 20.83
C GLY A 247 13.68 18.51 20.86
N ARG A 248 13.87 17.74 19.77
CA ARG A 248 14.91 16.70 19.66
C ARG A 248 16.27 17.30 19.33
N ALA A 249 17.34 16.63 19.73
CA ALA A 249 18.71 16.95 19.35
C ALA A 249 18.98 16.65 17.87
N ALA A 250 20.00 17.28 17.29
CA ALA A 250 20.42 17.03 15.92
C ALA A 250 20.88 15.57 15.73
N GLY A 251 20.41 14.93 14.66
CA GLY A 251 20.69 13.52 14.38
C GLY A 251 19.91 12.51 15.23
N GLU A 252 19.18 12.95 16.26
CA GLU A 252 18.39 12.06 17.13
C GLU A 252 17.37 11.25 16.31
N GLN A 253 17.08 10.04 16.77
CA GLN A 253 16.13 9.14 16.14
C GLN A 253 14.71 9.75 16.15
N PRO A 254 13.95 9.69 15.04
CA PRO A 254 12.55 10.08 15.03
C PRO A 254 11.68 9.06 15.78
N TRP A 255 10.62 9.53 16.42
CA TRP A 255 9.52 8.67 16.87
C TRP A 255 8.79 8.09 15.67
N THR A 256 8.41 6.84 15.72
CA THR A 256 7.77 6.08 14.64
C THR A 256 6.65 5.21 15.20
N LEU A 257 6.00 4.39 14.36
CA LEU A 257 4.98 3.47 14.87
C LEU A 257 5.58 2.45 15.85
N LEU A 258 6.85 2.07 15.67
CA LEU A 258 7.51 1.08 16.52
C LEU A 258 7.62 1.56 17.97
N ASP A 259 7.75 2.87 18.20
CA ASP A 259 7.78 3.47 19.53
C ASP A 259 6.40 3.49 20.23
N TYR A 260 5.31 3.27 19.49
CA TYR A 260 3.97 3.10 20.05
C TYR A 260 3.69 1.65 20.44
N MET A 261 4.54 0.71 19.99
CA MET A 261 4.39 -0.71 20.33
C MET A 261 4.84 -0.95 21.77
N PRO A 262 4.18 -1.85 22.51
CA PRO A 262 4.73 -2.34 23.77
C PRO A 262 6.08 -3.05 23.56
N ASP A 263 6.99 -3.00 24.55
CA ASP A 263 8.33 -3.62 24.48
C ASP A 263 8.34 -5.11 24.08
N ASP A 264 7.25 -5.84 24.33
CA ASP A 264 7.09 -7.28 24.08
C ASP A 264 6.36 -7.62 22.77
N TYR A 265 6.29 -6.68 21.82
CA TYR A 265 5.65 -6.94 20.52
C TYR A 265 6.42 -7.95 19.65
N LEU A 266 5.70 -8.60 18.74
CA LEU A 266 6.26 -9.48 17.71
C LEU A 266 6.19 -8.80 16.35
N LEU A 267 7.34 -8.67 15.68
CA LEU A 267 7.40 -8.25 14.29
C LEU A 267 7.29 -9.46 13.35
N VAL A 268 6.35 -9.43 12.41
CA VAL A 268 6.31 -10.39 11.29
C VAL A 268 6.66 -9.65 10.00
N VAL A 269 7.73 -10.06 9.33
CA VAL A 269 8.16 -9.46 8.07
C VAL A 269 7.80 -10.39 6.92
N ASP A 270 6.69 -10.07 6.25
CA ASP A 270 6.25 -10.80 5.06
C ASP A 270 7.12 -10.46 3.84
N GLU A 271 7.37 -11.47 3.01
CA GLU A 271 8.31 -11.41 1.88
C GLU A 271 9.65 -10.73 2.26
N SER A 272 10.24 -11.19 3.37
CA SER A 272 11.39 -10.54 4.05
C SER A 272 12.55 -10.17 3.12
N HIS A 273 12.82 -11.02 2.14
CA HIS A 273 13.89 -10.84 1.16
C HIS A 273 13.70 -9.62 0.24
N VAL A 274 12.49 -9.05 0.18
CA VAL A 274 12.19 -7.76 -0.46
C VAL A 274 11.96 -6.67 0.58
N ALA A 275 11.19 -6.98 1.63
CA ALA A 275 10.79 -5.98 2.63
C ALA A 275 11.99 -5.40 3.39
N LEU A 276 12.96 -6.22 3.81
CA LEU A 276 14.13 -5.73 4.55
C LEU A 276 15.05 -4.85 3.70
N PRO A 277 15.42 -5.20 2.45
CA PRO A 277 16.10 -4.26 1.56
C PRO A 277 15.33 -2.96 1.33
N GLN A 278 13.99 -3.02 1.26
CA GLN A 278 13.15 -1.82 1.12
C GLN A 278 13.28 -0.92 2.35
N VAL A 279 13.11 -1.46 3.56
CA VAL A 279 13.30 -0.77 4.84
C VAL A 279 14.68 -0.08 4.86
N ARG A 280 15.74 -0.82 4.53
CA ARG A 280 17.12 -0.30 4.46
C ARG A 280 17.28 0.86 3.48
N GLY A 281 16.62 0.77 2.32
CA GLY A 281 16.73 1.76 1.24
C GLY A 281 16.02 3.09 1.51
N MET A 282 15.02 3.13 2.40
CA MET A 282 14.21 4.33 2.65
C MET A 282 15.04 5.51 3.15
N PHE A 283 15.93 5.29 4.14
CA PHE A 283 16.78 6.35 4.69
C PHE A 283 17.77 6.91 3.65
N ALA A 284 18.44 6.04 2.90
CA ALA A 284 19.43 6.48 1.91
C ALA A 284 18.79 7.32 0.79
N GLY A 285 17.60 6.91 0.32
CA GLY A 285 16.83 7.66 -0.67
C GLY A 285 16.39 9.03 -0.15
N ASP A 286 15.81 9.08 1.06
CA ASP A 286 15.38 10.35 1.65
C ASP A 286 16.55 11.31 1.90
N ARG A 287 17.65 10.80 2.47
CA ARG A 287 18.85 11.59 2.74
C ARG A 287 19.47 12.14 1.47
N SER A 288 19.60 11.34 0.41
CA SER A 288 20.17 11.81 -0.86
C SER A 288 19.34 12.95 -1.46
N ARG A 289 18.01 12.86 -1.42
CA ARG A 289 17.11 13.90 -1.91
C ARG A 289 17.24 15.18 -1.09
N LYS A 290 17.24 15.06 0.24
CA LYS A 290 17.28 16.22 1.15
C LYS A 290 18.64 16.90 1.21
N GLN A 291 19.73 16.14 1.08
CA GLN A 291 21.07 16.71 1.01
C GLN A 291 21.16 17.73 -0.13
N VAL A 292 20.62 17.41 -1.31
CA VAL A 292 20.59 18.33 -2.45
C VAL A 292 19.76 19.58 -2.15
N LEU A 293 18.62 19.46 -1.46
CA LEU A 293 17.84 20.63 -1.04
C LEU A 293 18.62 21.53 -0.06
N VAL A 294 19.35 20.94 0.88
CA VAL A 294 20.16 21.67 1.87
C VAL A 294 21.38 22.33 1.23
N ASP A 295 22.07 21.62 0.34
CA ASP A 295 23.27 22.09 -0.35
C ASP A 295 22.97 23.33 -1.21
N PHE A 296 21.78 23.36 -1.81
CA PHE A 296 21.30 24.46 -2.65
C PHE A 296 20.37 25.43 -1.91
N GLY A 297 20.35 25.42 -0.57
CA GLY A 297 19.67 26.45 0.23
C GLY A 297 18.15 26.47 0.11
N PHE A 298 17.50 25.36 -0.25
CA PHE A 298 16.04 25.23 -0.23
C PHE A 298 15.48 24.89 1.16
N ARG A 299 16.28 24.22 2.00
CA ARG A 299 15.93 23.80 3.37
C ARG A 299 17.12 23.91 4.31
N LEU A 300 16.83 24.06 5.61
CA LEU A 300 17.84 24.00 6.68
C LEU A 300 18.41 22.58 6.84
N PRO A 301 19.63 22.42 7.39
CA PRO A 301 20.21 21.11 7.69
C PRO A 301 19.29 20.21 8.53
N SER A 302 18.56 20.79 9.48
CA SER A 302 17.55 20.11 10.30
C SER A 302 16.45 19.38 9.54
N ALA A 303 16.18 19.75 8.29
CA ALA A 303 15.21 19.04 7.46
C ALA A 303 15.62 17.58 7.22
N MET A 304 16.92 17.26 7.30
CA MET A 304 17.43 15.88 7.20
C MET A 304 17.10 15.03 8.44
N ASP A 305 16.78 15.66 9.58
CA ASP A 305 16.35 14.97 10.80
C ASP A 305 14.86 14.58 10.76
N ASN A 306 14.11 15.05 9.76
CA ASN A 306 12.76 14.57 9.42
C ASN A 306 12.84 13.33 8.51
N ARG A 307 13.37 12.23 9.00
CA ARG A 307 13.74 11.07 8.17
C ARG A 307 13.00 9.80 8.60
N PRO A 308 12.98 8.75 7.79
CA PRO A 308 12.71 7.41 8.32
C PRO A 308 13.89 6.91 9.18
N LEU A 309 13.67 5.81 9.89
CA LEU A 309 14.74 5.10 10.61
C LEU A 309 15.83 4.64 9.64
N THR A 310 17.07 4.72 10.10
CA THR A 310 18.16 3.93 9.56
C THR A 310 17.92 2.45 9.85
N PHE A 311 18.56 1.56 9.08
CA PHE A 311 18.40 0.13 9.31
C PHE A 311 18.89 -0.30 10.71
N THR A 312 19.95 0.34 11.21
CA THR A 312 20.50 0.07 12.55
C THR A 312 19.56 0.52 13.67
N GLU A 313 18.90 1.68 13.54
CA GLU A 313 17.87 2.11 14.50
C GLU A 313 16.67 1.15 14.47
N PHE A 314 16.25 0.70 13.28
CA PHE A 314 15.21 -0.32 13.14
C PHE A 314 15.60 -1.63 13.86
N GLU A 315 16.83 -2.12 13.66
CA GLU A 315 17.32 -3.33 14.34
C GLU A 315 17.30 -3.20 15.87
N GLN A 316 17.65 -2.03 16.40
CA GLN A 316 17.67 -1.78 17.85
C GLN A 316 16.28 -1.81 18.48
N GLN A 317 15.22 -1.49 17.73
CA GLN A 317 13.84 -1.50 18.20
C GLN A 317 13.13 -2.83 18.03
N VAL A 318 13.73 -3.79 17.33
CA VAL A 318 13.11 -5.08 17.05
C VAL A 318 13.68 -6.11 18.00
N HIS A 319 12.90 -6.49 19.02
CA HIS A 319 13.30 -7.49 20.00
C HIS A 319 13.03 -8.92 19.52
N GLN A 320 11.88 -9.16 18.88
CA GLN A 320 11.52 -10.45 18.32
C GLN A 320 10.95 -10.28 16.91
N ALA A 321 11.50 -11.03 15.96
CA ALA A 321 11.06 -11.01 14.57
C ALA A 321 10.86 -12.42 14.00
N LEU A 322 9.84 -12.57 13.16
CA LEU A 322 9.60 -13.72 12.31
C LEU A 322 9.74 -13.26 10.84
N PHE A 323 10.79 -13.72 10.17
CA PHE A 323 10.99 -13.48 8.74
C PHE A 323 10.26 -14.54 7.93
N VAL A 324 9.28 -14.13 7.12
CA VAL A 324 8.49 -15.02 6.27
C VAL A 324 8.93 -14.84 4.82
N SER A 325 9.53 -15.88 4.25
CA SER A 325 9.96 -15.88 2.84
C SER A 325 10.18 -17.29 2.32
N ALA A 326 9.77 -17.54 1.08
CA ALA A 326 10.12 -18.78 0.37
C ALA A 326 11.60 -18.82 -0.07
N THR A 327 12.25 -17.65 -0.08
CA THR A 327 13.63 -17.42 -0.51
C THR A 327 14.29 -16.39 0.42
N PRO A 328 14.58 -16.73 1.70
CA PRO A 328 15.18 -15.80 2.65
C PRO A 328 16.48 -15.21 2.09
N GLY A 329 16.72 -13.92 2.35
CA GLY A 329 17.94 -13.23 1.99
C GLY A 329 19.11 -13.50 2.96
N PRO A 330 20.29 -12.92 2.69
CA PRO A 330 21.47 -13.12 3.53
C PRO A 330 21.29 -12.65 4.97
N TYR A 331 20.59 -11.52 5.17
CA TYR A 331 20.38 -10.96 6.49
C TYR A 331 19.56 -11.91 7.37
N GLU A 332 18.51 -12.50 6.80
CA GLU A 332 17.65 -13.43 7.51
C GLU A 332 18.41 -14.69 7.92
N TYR A 333 19.25 -15.25 7.04
CA TYR A 333 20.08 -16.41 7.39
C TYR A 333 21.11 -16.11 8.49
N GLU A 334 21.68 -14.90 8.49
CA GLU A 334 22.67 -14.48 9.50
C GLU A 334 22.05 -14.23 10.88
N HIS A 335 20.80 -13.73 10.92
CA HIS A 335 20.15 -13.29 12.16
C HIS A 335 19.07 -14.24 12.68
N SER A 336 18.79 -15.35 11.98
CA SER A 336 17.82 -16.35 12.45
C SER A 336 18.49 -17.41 13.32
N GLU A 337 18.07 -17.52 14.57
CA GLU A 337 18.51 -18.62 15.45
C GLU A 337 17.98 -19.98 14.98
N THR A 338 16.74 -19.99 14.47
CA THR A 338 16.05 -21.20 14.01
C THR A 338 15.39 -20.94 12.67
N ILE A 339 15.62 -21.84 11.71
CA ILE A 339 14.95 -21.84 10.42
C ILE A 339 13.85 -22.90 10.47
N VAL A 340 12.61 -22.46 10.33
CA VAL A 340 11.44 -23.35 10.29
C VAL A 340 11.00 -23.52 8.84
N GLU A 341 11.12 -24.74 8.31
CA GLU A 341 10.68 -25.05 6.96
C GLU A 341 9.21 -25.48 6.94
N GLN A 342 8.37 -24.78 6.17
CA GLN A 342 6.97 -25.14 5.93
C GLN A 342 6.74 -25.41 4.44
N LEU A 343 6.99 -26.66 4.01
CA LEU A 343 6.97 -27.05 2.60
C LEU A 343 5.68 -27.75 2.15
N ILE A 344 4.96 -28.36 3.09
CA ILE A 344 3.78 -29.19 2.78
C ILE A 344 2.56 -28.29 2.62
N ARG A 345 1.90 -28.39 1.45
CA ARG A 345 0.66 -27.65 1.18
C ARG A 345 -0.55 -28.44 1.68
N PRO A 346 -1.55 -27.79 2.31
CA PRO A 346 -2.74 -28.49 2.82
C PRO A 346 -3.52 -29.29 1.76
N THR A 347 -3.50 -28.85 0.50
CA THR A 347 -4.18 -29.51 -0.63
C THR A 347 -3.36 -30.63 -1.28
N GLY A 348 -2.16 -30.92 -0.76
CA GLY A 348 -1.22 -31.88 -1.35
C GLY A 348 -0.57 -31.42 -2.65
N LEU A 349 -0.73 -30.15 -3.05
CA LEU A 349 -0.07 -29.62 -4.24
C LEU A 349 1.46 -29.65 -4.09
N ILE A 350 2.13 -30.03 -5.17
CA ILE A 350 3.57 -30.25 -5.22
C ILE A 350 4.27 -29.17 -6.05
N ASP A 351 5.55 -28.96 -5.77
CA ASP A 351 6.41 -28.09 -6.57
C ASP A 351 6.51 -28.64 -8.01
N PRO A 352 6.50 -27.77 -9.04
CA PRO A 352 6.35 -28.18 -10.44
C PRO A 352 7.59 -28.88 -10.99
N GLU A 353 7.42 -29.65 -12.07
CA GLU A 353 8.55 -30.21 -12.81
C GLU A 353 9.24 -29.14 -13.65
N ILE A 354 10.57 -29.19 -13.72
CA ILE A 354 11.39 -28.24 -14.47
C ILE A 354 12.04 -28.96 -15.65
N SER A 355 11.91 -28.38 -16.85
CA SER A 355 12.63 -28.82 -18.04
C SER A 355 13.54 -27.71 -18.57
N ILE A 356 14.76 -28.06 -18.99
CA ILE A 356 15.70 -27.14 -19.64
C ILE A 356 15.69 -27.43 -21.14
N ARG A 357 15.49 -26.40 -21.96
CA ARG A 357 15.49 -26.49 -23.43
C ARG A 357 16.47 -25.47 -24.01
N GLY A 358 17.12 -25.80 -25.13
CA GLY A 358 18.05 -24.89 -25.80
C GLY A 358 17.35 -23.64 -26.36
N THR A 359 18.10 -22.55 -26.56
CA THR A 359 17.52 -21.27 -27.04
C THR A 359 17.15 -21.32 -28.53
N LYS A 360 17.77 -22.22 -29.29
CA LYS A 360 17.49 -22.40 -30.72
C LYS A 360 16.08 -22.95 -30.93
N GLY A 361 15.23 -22.16 -31.59
CA GLY A 361 13.82 -22.52 -31.83
C GLY A 361 12.90 -22.35 -30.61
N GLN A 362 13.36 -21.63 -29.57
CA GLN A 362 12.62 -21.49 -28.31
C GLN A 362 11.20 -20.92 -28.47
N ILE A 363 11.01 -20.00 -29.43
CA ILE A 363 9.70 -19.36 -29.64
C ILE A 363 8.71 -20.36 -30.24
N ASP A 364 9.12 -21.15 -31.24
CA ASP A 364 8.26 -22.18 -31.85
C ASP A 364 7.87 -23.25 -30.83
N ASP A 365 8.83 -23.68 -30.01
CA ASP A 365 8.62 -24.61 -28.91
C ASP A 365 7.63 -24.05 -27.88
N LEU A 366 7.83 -22.80 -27.45
CA LEU A 366 6.96 -22.10 -26.51
C LEU A 366 5.53 -21.99 -27.06
N LEU A 367 5.36 -21.63 -28.33
CA LEU A 367 4.05 -21.54 -28.96
C LEU A 367 3.33 -22.89 -29.01
N ALA A 368 4.05 -23.98 -29.25
CA ALA A 368 3.48 -25.32 -29.22
C ALA A 368 2.99 -25.69 -27.82
N GLU A 369 3.78 -25.42 -26.78
CA GLU A 369 3.40 -25.65 -25.38
C GLU A 369 2.21 -24.78 -24.96
N ILE A 370 2.19 -23.50 -25.36
CA ILE A 370 1.06 -22.59 -25.12
C ILE A 370 -0.22 -23.16 -25.72
N ARG A 371 -0.21 -23.56 -27.01
CA ARG A 371 -1.39 -24.12 -27.67
C ARG A 371 -1.91 -25.36 -26.98
N GLN A 372 -1.02 -26.22 -26.48
CA GLN A 372 -1.42 -27.38 -25.67
C GLN A 372 -2.13 -26.96 -24.38
N ARG A 373 -1.62 -25.96 -23.65
CA ARG A 373 -2.27 -25.46 -22.42
C ARG A 373 -3.61 -24.78 -22.70
N VAL A 374 -3.69 -23.97 -23.76
CA VAL A 374 -4.94 -23.33 -24.18
C VAL A 374 -6.01 -24.38 -24.54
N SER A 375 -5.64 -25.48 -25.20
CA SER A 375 -6.59 -26.56 -25.53
C SER A 375 -7.20 -27.25 -24.30
N LYS A 376 -6.52 -27.18 -23.15
CA LYS A 376 -6.99 -27.67 -21.84
C LYS A 376 -7.69 -26.59 -21.00
N GLY A 377 -7.83 -25.37 -21.54
CA GLY A 377 -8.35 -24.22 -20.80
C GLY A 377 -7.44 -23.73 -19.66
N GLN A 378 -6.15 -24.05 -19.71
CA GLN A 378 -5.14 -23.64 -18.72
C GLN A 378 -4.45 -22.33 -19.15
N ARG A 379 -3.72 -21.69 -18.22
CA ARG A 379 -3.01 -20.41 -18.44
C ARG A 379 -1.50 -20.55 -18.42
N VAL A 380 -0.82 -19.62 -19.07
CA VAL A 380 0.64 -19.58 -19.19
C VAL A 380 1.19 -18.23 -18.76
N LEU A 381 2.27 -18.26 -17.98
CA LEU A 381 3.10 -17.09 -17.70
C LEU A 381 4.43 -17.21 -18.44
N VAL A 382 4.84 -16.14 -19.11
CA VAL A 382 6.14 -16.07 -19.80
C VAL A 382 6.95 -14.93 -19.20
N THR A 383 8.20 -15.21 -18.81
CA THR A 383 9.10 -14.18 -18.29
C THR A 383 10.24 -13.88 -19.26
N THR A 384 10.39 -12.62 -19.64
CA THR A 384 11.48 -12.11 -20.49
C THR A 384 12.49 -11.29 -19.66
N LEU A 385 13.50 -10.70 -20.30
CA LEU A 385 14.49 -9.85 -19.64
C LEU A 385 14.25 -8.34 -19.83
N THR A 386 13.54 -7.95 -20.89
CA THR A 386 13.36 -6.54 -21.24
C THR A 386 11.90 -6.24 -21.59
N LYS A 387 11.51 -4.98 -21.37
CA LYS A 387 10.17 -4.47 -21.72
C LYS A 387 9.87 -4.70 -23.19
N LYS A 388 10.81 -4.30 -24.05
CA LYS A 388 10.72 -4.48 -25.49
C LYS A 388 10.49 -5.94 -25.89
N MET A 389 11.24 -6.89 -25.31
CA MET A 389 11.01 -8.31 -25.61
C MET A 389 9.64 -8.81 -25.14
N ALA A 390 9.11 -8.28 -24.04
CA ALA A 390 7.77 -8.66 -23.58
C ALA A 390 6.68 -8.15 -24.54
N GLU A 391 6.83 -6.90 -25.01
CA GLU A 391 5.95 -6.29 -26.01
C GLU A 391 6.04 -7.00 -27.36
N ASP A 392 7.25 -7.12 -27.92
CA ASP A 392 7.50 -7.78 -29.21
C ASP A 392 6.95 -9.23 -29.23
N LEU A 393 7.11 -9.97 -28.12
CA LEU A 393 6.60 -11.34 -28.02
C LEU A 393 5.08 -11.40 -27.89
N ALA A 394 4.48 -10.48 -27.14
CA ALA A 394 3.04 -10.38 -27.02
C ALA A 394 2.41 -10.02 -28.38
N ASP A 395 2.96 -9.04 -29.09
CA ASP A 395 2.49 -8.63 -30.41
C ASP A 395 2.58 -9.80 -31.41
N TYR A 396 3.71 -10.51 -31.44
CA TYR A 396 3.88 -11.69 -32.28
C TYR A 396 2.87 -12.81 -31.96
N MET A 397 2.57 -13.04 -30.68
CA MET A 397 1.55 -14.00 -30.26
C MET A 397 0.12 -13.54 -30.65
N GLN A 398 -0.16 -12.24 -30.61
CA GLN A 398 -1.44 -11.67 -31.05
C GLN A 398 -1.65 -11.86 -32.55
N GLU A 399 -0.62 -11.64 -33.39
CA GLU A 399 -0.67 -11.90 -34.83
C GLU A 399 -1.02 -13.37 -35.16
N LEU A 400 -0.63 -14.29 -34.27
CA LEU A 400 -0.95 -15.71 -34.36
C LEU A 400 -2.31 -16.08 -33.72
N ASN A 401 -3.14 -15.10 -33.37
CA ASN A 401 -4.45 -15.23 -32.71
C ASN A 401 -4.40 -15.91 -31.33
N ILE A 402 -3.31 -15.76 -30.58
CA ILE A 402 -3.24 -16.17 -29.18
C ILE A 402 -3.72 -15.00 -28.31
N LYS A 403 -4.62 -15.27 -27.35
CA LYS A 403 -5.09 -14.26 -26.41
C LYS A 403 -4.01 -13.95 -25.38
N VAL A 404 -3.26 -12.88 -25.59
CA VAL A 404 -2.10 -12.52 -24.76
C VAL A 404 -2.14 -11.06 -24.34
N HIS A 405 -1.59 -10.79 -23.17
CA HIS A 405 -1.27 -9.45 -22.70
C HIS A 405 0.16 -9.40 -22.16
N TYR A 406 0.79 -8.22 -22.15
CA TYR A 406 2.08 -8.03 -21.50
C TYR A 406 1.96 -7.29 -20.16
N LEU A 407 2.95 -7.46 -19.27
CA LEU A 407 3.07 -6.80 -17.98
C LEU A 407 4.49 -6.25 -17.75
N HIS A 408 4.61 -4.92 -17.63
CA HIS A 408 5.86 -4.23 -17.31
C HIS A 408 5.69 -3.19 -16.19
N SER A 409 6.78 -2.54 -15.79
CA SER A 409 6.83 -1.65 -14.62
C SER A 409 6.02 -0.37 -14.72
N GLU A 410 5.75 0.14 -15.93
CA GLU A 410 4.95 1.37 -16.12
C GLU A 410 3.43 1.15 -16.09
N ILE A 411 2.96 -0.10 -16.08
CA ILE A 411 1.53 -0.39 -15.94
C ILE A 411 1.11 -0.06 -14.50
N ASP A 412 0.04 0.71 -14.36
CA ASP A 412 -0.53 1.05 -13.06
C ASP A 412 -0.89 -0.23 -12.28
N THR A 413 -0.75 -0.19 -10.97
CA THR A 413 -1.13 -1.29 -10.08
C THR A 413 -2.58 -1.72 -10.27
N ILE A 414 -3.49 -0.78 -10.52
CA ILE A 414 -4.92 -1.09 -10.75
C ILE A 414 -5.07 -1.86 -12.07
N GLU A 415 -4.49 -1.34 -13.16
CA GLU A 415 -4.55 -1.97 -14.48
C GLU A 415 -3.91 -3.36 -14.48
N ARG A 416 -2.81 -3.53 -13.74
CA ARG A 416 -2.15 -4.83 -13.57
C ARG A 416 -3.06 -5.86 -12.90
N ILE A 417 -3.81 -5.47 -11.87
CA ILE A 417 -4.81 -6.35 -11.21
C ILE A 417 -5.90 -6.73 -12.20
N GLU A 418 -6.35 -5.80 -13.05
CA GLU A 418 -7.34 -6.09 -14.10
C GLU A 418 -6.80 -7.13 -15.10
N ILE A 419 -5.58 -6.95 -15.61
CA ILE A 419 -4.95 -7.90 -16.55
C ILE A 419 -4.83 -9.30 -15.94
N LEU A 420 -4.38 -9.40 -14.69
CA LEU A 420 -4.25 -10.69 -14.00
C LEU A 420 -5.60 -11.33 -13.67
N ARG A 421 -6.65 -10.54 -13.38
CA ARG A 421 -8.01 -11.03 -13.25
C ARG A 421 -8.53 -11.56 -14.59
N ASP A 422 -8.30 -10.83 -15.66
CA ASP A 422 -8.75 -11.16 -17.00
C ASP A 422 -8.05 -12.42 -17.53
N LEU A 423 -6.80 -12.67 -17.11
CA LEU A 423 -6.11 -13.95 -17.27
C LEU A 423 -6.88 -15.10 -16.57
N ARG A 424 -7.30 -14.91 -15.30
CA ARG A 424 -8.09 -15.93 -14.58
C ARG A 424 -9.44 -16.19 -15.26
N LEU A 425 -10.11 -15.15 -15.74
CA LEU A 425 -11.39 -15.24 -16.44
C LEU A 425 -11.28 -15.85 -17.85
N GLY A 426 -10.06 -16.00 -18.39
CA GLY A 426 -9.84 -16.53 -19.75
C GLY A 426 -10.10 -15.52 -20.87
N VAL A 427 -10.10 -14.23 -20.53
CA VAL A 427 -9.99 -13.15 -21.52
C VAL A 427 -8.61 -13.22 -22.16
N TYR A 428 -7.58 -13.49 -21.37
CA TYR A 428 -6.24 -13.84 -21.82
C TYR A 428 -5.91 -15.29 -21.45
N ASP A 429 -5.16 -15.97 -22.31
CA ASP A 429 -4.60 -17.29 -22.06
C ASP A 429 -3.13 -17.21 -21.61
N VAL A 430 -2.44 -16.15 -22.03
CA VAL A 430 -1.01 -15.94 -21.78
C VAL A 430 -0.76 -14.53 -21.23
N VAL A 431 0.13 -14.42 -20.24
CA VAL A 431 0.71 -13.14 -19.84
C VAL A 431 2.23 -13.18 -19.96
N VAL A 432 2.78 -12.20 -20.67
CA VAL A 432 4.23 -12.03 -20.86
C VAL A 432 4.72 -10.88 -19.98
N GLY A 433 5.74 -11.07 -19.15
CA GLY A 433 6.26 -9.99 -18.33
C GLY A 433 7.74 -10.11 -18.03
N ILE A 434 8.30 -9.08 -17.39
CA ILE A 434 9.72 -9.10 -16.98
C ILE A 434 9.85 -9.67 -15.57
N ASN A 435 9.10 -9.05 -14.65
CA ASN A 435 9.09 -9.40 -13.24
C ASN A 435 7.63 -9.62 -12.79
N LEU A 436 7.18 -10.86 -12.98
CA LEU A 436 5.85 -11.33 -12.54
C LEU A 436 5.86 -11.71 -11.04
N LEU A 437 6.95 -11.42 -10.31
CA LEU A 437 7.16 -11.88 -8.94
C LEU A 437 6.52 -10.98 -7.88
N ARG A 438 5.99 -9.81 -8.26
CA ARG A 438 5.70 -8.73 -7.31
C ARG A 438 4.36 -8.80 -6.59
N GLU A 439 3.41 -9.66 -6.99
CA GLU A 439 2.06 -9.60 -6.43
C GLU A 439 1.56 -10.93 -5.85
N GLY A 440 0.83 -10.81 -4.73
CA GLY A 440 0.09 -11.87 -4.02
C GLY A 440 -1.14 -12.38 -4.78
N LEU A 441 -1.20 -12.20 -6.10
CA LEU A 441 -2.25 -12.79 -6.92
C LEU A 441 -1.98 -14.29 -7.11
N ASP A 442 -2.86 -15.03 -6.45
CA ASP A 442 -2.99 -16.48 -6.48
C ASP A 442 -3.66 -16.89 -7.82
N LEU A 443 -2.89 -17.51 -8.70
CA LEU A 443 -3.31 -17.91 -10.05
C LEU A 443 -3.35 -19.44 -10.19
N PRO A 444 -4.35 -20.14 -9.62
CA PRO A 444 -4.46 -21.58 -9.69
C PRO A 444 -4.68 -22.10 -11.12
N GLU A 445 -5.11 -21.24 -12.05
CA GLU A 445 -5.33 -21.57 -13.46
C GLU A 445 -4.02 -21.68 -14.27
N VAL A 446 -2.88 -21.21 -13.72
CA VAL A 446 -1.57 -21.24 -14.40
C VAL A 446 -0.92 -22.60 -14.24
N SER A 447 -0.77 -23.34 -15.35
CA SER A 447 -0.13 -24.67 -15.38
C SER A 447 1.29 -24.65 -15.95
N LEU A 448 1.69 -23.56 -16.62
CA LEU A 448 2.98 -23.43 -17.26
C LEU A 448 3.61 -22.07 -16.96
N VAL A 449 4.87 -22.09 -16.52
CA VAL A 449 5.73 -20.92 -16.46
C VAL A 449 6.92 -21.14 -17.40
N ALA A 450 7.08 -20.25 -18.38
CA ALA A 450 8.19 -20.27 -19.32
C ALA A 450 9.17 -19.14 -19.01
N ILE A 451 10.43 -19.48 -18.76
CA ILE A 451 11.50 -18.55 -18.42
C ILE A 451 12.44 -18.45 -19.62
N LEU A 452 12.32 -17.37 -20.39
CA LEU A 452 13.24 -17.07 -21.48
C LEU A 452 14.58 -16.57 -20.93
N ASP A 453 15.65 -16.90 -21.65
CA ASP A 453 17.01 -16.49 -21.32
C ASP A 453 17.38 -16.81 -19.87
N ALA A 454 17.07 -18.04 -19.42
CA ALA A 454 17.25 -18.46 -18.04
C ALA A 454 18.73 -18.47 -17.60
N ASP A 455 19.66 -18.53 -18.57
CA ASP A 455 21.11 -18.55 -18.34
C ASP A 455 21.78 -17.16 -18.28
N LYS A 456 21.00 -16.09 -18.41
CA LYS A 456 21.49 -14.71 -18.27
C LYS A 456 21.45 -14.29 -16.82
N GLU A 457 22.55 -14.51 -16.11
CA GLU A 457 22.67 -14.11 -14.71
C GLU A 457 22.44 -12.60 -14.51
N GLY A 458 21.87 -12.27 -13.35
CA GLY A 458 21.45 -10.92 -12.99
C GLY A 458 20.30 -10.98 -12.00
N PHE A 459 19.75 -9.83 -11.63
CA PHE A 459 18.67 -9.75 -10.64
C PHE A 459 17.45 -10.61 -11.02
N LEU A 460 17.05 -10.62 -12.30
CA LEU A 460 15.88 -11.35 -12.79
C LEU A 460 16.08 -12.87 -12.89
N ARG A 461 17.33 -13.36 -12.81
CA ARG A 461 17.70 -14.79 -12.92
C ARG A 461 18.61 -15.23 -11.77
N SER A 462 18.51 -14.55 -10.63
CA SER A 462 19.13 -15.00 -9.39
C SER A 462 18.42 -16.25 -8.87
N GLU A 463 19.06 -16.98 -7.95
CA GLU A 463 18.48 -18.14 -7.28
C GLU A 463 17.09 -17.83 -6.70
N GLY A 464 16.97 -16.74 -5.92
CA GLY A 464 15.68 -16.33 -5.34
C GLY A 464 14.62 -16.01 -6.41
N SER A 465 14.97 -15.21 -7.42
CA SER A 465 14.03 -14.87 -8.50
C SER A 465 13.56 -16.10 -9.27
N LEU A 466 14.44 -17.07 -9.54
CA LEU A 466 14.09 -18.32 -10.21
C LEU A 466 13.13 -19.16 -9.36
N VAL A 467 13.43 -19.37 -8.08
CA VAL A 467 12.55 -20.13 -7.16
C VAL A 467 11.16 -19.49 -7.07
N GLN A 468 11.08 -18.16 -7.02
CA GLN A 468 9.78 -17.47 -7.02
C GLN A 468 9.02 -17.61 -8.34
N MET A 469 9.70 -17.56 -9.49
CA MET A 469 9.07 -17.75 -10.80
C MET A 469 8.53 -19.17 -10.92
N ILE A 470 9.32 -20.17 -10.49
CA ILE A 470 8.91 -21.57 -10.42
C ILE A 470 7.66 -21.74 -9.54
N GLY A 471 7.63 -21.07 -8.38
CA GLY A 471 6.51 -21.11 -7.44
C GLY A 471 5.16 -20.69 -8.03
N ARG A 472 5.14 -19.92 -9.13
CA ARG A 472 3.90 -19.52 -9.81
C ARG A 472 3.18 -20.70 -10.48
N ALA A 473 3.88 -21.77 -10.85
CA ALA A 473 3.27 -23.00 -11.37
C ALA A 473 2.88 -24.00 -10.26
N ALA A 474 3.29 -23.79 -9.00
CA ALA A 474 3.07 -24.73 -7.90
C ALA A 474 1.62 -24.77 -7.36
N ARG A 475 0.73 -23.94 -7.93
CA ARG A 475 -0.69 -23.85 -7.54
C ARG A 475 -1.63 -24.69 -8.42
N HIS A 476 -1.09 -25.31 -9.47
CA HIS A 476 -1.82 -26.16 -10.40
C HIS A 476 -1.32 -27.61 -10.32
N VAL A 477 -2.22 -28.58 -10.44
CA VAL A 477 -1.88 -30.02 -10.32
C VAL A 477 -0.91 -30.46 -11.44
N GLU A 478 -1.14 -29.99 -12.67
CA GLU A 478 -0.24 -30.18 -13.83
C GLU A 478 0.81 -29.08 -13.96
N GLY A 479 1.20 -28.44 -12.86
CA GLY A 479 2.18 -27.35 -12.85
C GLY A 479 3.53 -27.77 -13.41
N SER A 480 4.04 -27.02 -14.39
CA SER A 480 5.32 -27.27 -15.06
C SER A 480 6.07 -25.97 -15.35
N VAL A 481 7.40 -26.05 -15.45
CA VAL A 481 8.29 -24.94 -15.77
C VAL A 481 9.21 -25.32 -16.93
N ILE A 482 9.37 -24.40 -17.88
CA ILE A 482 10.35 -24.51 -18.96
C ILE A 482 11.38 -23.39 -18.82
N MET A 483 12.64 -23.75 -18.70
CA MET A 483 13.77 -22.82 -18.71
C MET A 483 14.48 -22.90 -20.06
N TYR A 484 14.42 -21.83 -20.86
CA TYR A 484 15.16 -21.76 -22.11
C TYR A 484 16.57 -21.21 -21.85
N ALA A 485 17.58 -22.05 -22.08
CA ALA A 485 18.97 -21.79 -21.75
C ALA A 485 19.91 -22.71 -22.54
N ASP A 486 21.09 -22.21 -22.91
CA ASP A 486 22.11 -23.02 -23.58
C ASP A 486 23.13 -23.61 -22.59
N ARG A 487 23.18 -23.06 -21.37
CA ARG A 487 24.01 -23.55 -20.26
C ARG A 487 23.25 -23.49 -18.95
N THR A 488 23.58 -24.38 -18.03
CA THR A 488 23.04 -24.33 -16.67
C THR A 488 23.96 -23.47 -15.80
N THR A 489 23.45 -22.33 -15.31
CA THR A 489 24.19 -21.43 -14.40
C THR A 489 24.14 -21.94 -12.95
N LYS A 490 24.97 -21.36 -12.07
CA LYS A 490 24.92 -21.70 -10.63
C LYS A 490 23.58 -21.34 -9.99
N SER A 491 22.98 -20.24 -10.44
CA SER A 491 21.67 -19.79 -9.98
C SER A 491 20.56 -20.75 -10.42
N MET A 492 20.59 -21.22 -11.68
CA MET A 492 19.69 -22.24 -12.18
C MET A 492 19.83 -23.55 -11.41
N GLN A 493 21.07 -24.04 -11.25
CA GLN A 493 21.32 -25.31 -10.58
C GLN A 493 20.74 -25.32 -9.15
N ARG A 494 21.03 -24.27 -8.36
CA ARG A 494 20.50 -24.15 -6.99
C ARG A 494 18.98 -24.08 -6.94
N ALA A 495 18.36 -23.31 -7.83
CA ALA A 495 16.89 -23.23 -7.90
C ALA A 495 16.24 -24.58 -8.29
N ILE A 496 16.86 -25.32 -9.21
CA ILE A 496 16.40 -26.65 -9.64
C ILE A 496 16.55 -27.66 -8.50
N ASP A 497 17.70 -27.69 -7.85
CA ASP A 497 17.99 -28.62 -6.75
C ASP A 497 17.05 -28.39 -5.58
N GLU A 498 16.79 -27.14 -5.22
CA GLU A 498 15.85 -26.80 -4.14
C GLU A 498 14.41 -27.18 -4.50
N THR A 499 13.97 -26.91 -5.73
CA THR A 499 12.63 -27.31 -6.19
C THR A 499 12.46 -28.83 -6.16
N ASN A 500 13.47 -29.57 -6.63
CA ASN A 500 13.44 -31.03 -6.62
C ASN A 500 13.47 -31.61 -5.20
N ARG A 501 14.22 -31.00 -4.28
CA ARG A 501 14.21 -31.35 -2.85
C ARG A 501 12.80 -31.20 -2.27
N ARG A 502 12.17 -30.03 -2.45
CA ARG A 502 10.81 -29.74 -1.99
C ARG A 502 9.80 -30.73 -2.56
N ARG A 503 9.82 -30.93 -3.88
CA ARG A 503 8.94 -31.87 -4.59
C ARG A 503 9.06 -33.30 -4.03
N THR A 504 10.28 -33.77 -3.79
CA THR A 504 10.53 -35.12 -3.25
C THR A 504 9.92 -35.29 -1.85
N LEU A 505 10.11 -34.30 -0.98
CA LEU A 505 9.54 -34.32 0.38
C LEU A 505 8.00 -34.26 0.36
N GLN A 506 7.42 -33.45 -0.51
CA GLN A 506 5.97 -33.32 -0.66
C GLN A 506 5.35 -34.62 -1.20
N LEU A 507 5.98 -35.26 -2.18
CA LEU A 507 5.54 -36.55 -2.72
C LEU A 507 5.57 -37.65 -1.65
N ALA A 508 6.67 -37.74 -0.90
CA ALA A 508 6.81 -38.72 0.18
C ALA A 508 5.76 -38.50 1.28
N TYR A 509 5.46 -37.24 1.62
CA TYR A 509 4.39 -36.90 2.57
C TYR A 509 3.02 -37.32 2.02
N ASN A 510 2.71 -36.96 0.78
CA ASN A 510 1.44 -37.31 0.14
C ASN A 510 1.23 -38.82 0.07
N GLU A 511 2.27 -39.59 -0.28
CA GLU A 511 2.22 -41.05 -0.32
C GLU A 511 1.95 -41.63 1.07
N ARG A 512 2.70 -41.18 2.08
CA ARG A 512 2.56 -41.63 3.48
C ARG A 512 1.18 -41.33 4.07
N HIS A 513 0.58 -40.21 3.69
CA HIS A 513 -0.70 -39.74 4.21
C HIS A 513 -1.88 -40.00 3.26
N HIS A 514 -1.67 -40.70 2.14
CA HIS A 514 -2.68 -41.00 1.12
C HIS A 514 -3.41 -39.75 0.58
N ILE A 515 -2.67 -38.65 0.38
CA ILE A 515 -3.21 -37.39 -0.12
C ILE A 515 -3.09 -37.34 -1.64
N ILE A 516 -4.22 -37.11 -2.31
CA ILE A 516 -4.25 -36.85 -3.76
C ILE A 516 -4.21 -35.33 -3.97
N PRO A 517 -3.24 -34.79 -4.71
CA PRO A 517 -3.15 -33.35 -4.98
C PRO A 517 -4.43 -32.82 -5.62
N ARG A 518 -4.96 -31.71 -5.09
CA ARG A 518 -6.15 -31.04 -5.64
C ARG A 518 -5.88 -29.56 -5.88
N GLY A 519 -6.35 -29.06 -7.02
CA GLY A 519 -6.31 -27.64 -7.34
C GLY A 519 -7.17 -26.82 -6.38
N ILE A 520 -6.75 -25.59 -6.11
CA ILE A 520 -7.50 -24.65 -5.28
C ILE A 520 -8.58 -24.01 -6.14
N LYS A 521 -9.86 -24.27 -5.83
CA LYS A 521 -10.97 -23.48 -6.41
C LYS A 521 -11.18 -22.23 -5.57
N LYS A 522 -10.48 -21.16 -5.92
CA LYS A 522 -10.69 -19.84 -5.30
C LYS A 522 -11.69 -19.08 -6.16
N GLU A 523 -12.86 -18.74 -5.60
CA GLU A 523 -13.80 -17.87 -6.29
C GLU A 523 -13.08 -16.61 -6.78
N VAL A 524 -13.34 -16.22 -8.02
CA VAL A 524 -12.99 -14.89 -8.51
C VAL A 524 -13.96 -13.93 -7.84
N LYS A 525 -13.80 -13.70 -6.52
CA LYS A 525 -14.56 -12.67 -5.81
C LYS A 525 -14.37 -11.38 -6.61
N ALA A 526 -15.48 -10.79 -7.06
CA ALA A 526 -15.43 -9.57 -7.84
C ALA A 526 -14.66 -8.53 -7.03
N LEU A 527 -13.69 -7.85 -7.64
CA LEU A 527 -13.02 -6.71 -7.01
C LEU A 527 -14.06 -5.66 -6.57
N SER A 528 -15.20 -5.61 -7.26
CA SER A 528 -16.39 -4.87 -6.86
C SER A 528 -16.81 -5.17 -5.43
N ASP A 529 -16.77 -6.41 -4.94
CA ASP A 529 -17.16 -6.73 -3.56
C ASP A 529 -16.05 -6.40 -2.55
N ARG A 530 -14.78 -6.46 -2.98
CA ARG A 530 -13.62 -6.06 -2.15
C ARG A 530 -13.48 -4.54 -2.00
N ILE A 531 -13.93 -3.77 -2.99
CA ILE A 531 -14.03 -2.31 -2.93
C ILE A 531 -15.36 -1.91 -2.27
N LYS A 532 -16.48 -2.60 -2.54
CA LYS A 532 -17.78 -2.36 -1.88
C LYS A 532 -17.73 -2.61 -0.37
N ALA A 533 -16.91 -3.55 0.11
CA ALA A 533 -16.68 -3.75 1.55
C ALA A 533 -16.03 -2.53 2.24
N MET A 534 -15.43 -1.60 1.48
CA MET A 534 -14.95 -0.30 1.96
C MET A 534 -15.94 0.84 1.69
N SER A 535 -17.03 0.61 0.93
CA SER A 535 -17.90 1.67 0.42
C SER A 535 -19.39 1.46 0.68
N GLY A 536 -19.78 0.55 1.58
CA GLY A 536 -21.14 0.38 2.15
C GLY A 536 -22.31 0.72 1.21
N GLY A 537 -22.83 -0.26 0.48
CA GLY A 537 -24.06 -0.07 -0.30
C GLY A 537 -24.65 -1.38 -0.85
N ASP A 538 -25.85 -1.72 -0.38
CA ASP A 538 -26.66 -2.89 -0.74
C ASP A 538 -27.48 -2.72 -2.04
N GLU A 539 -27.99 -3.85 -2.52
CA GLU A 539 -28.64 -4.16 -3.80
C GLU A 539 -29.99 -3.45 -4.09
N ALA A 540 -30.35 -3.36 -5.39
CA ALA A 540 -31.69 -3.63 -5.88
C ALA A 540 -31.68 -3.94 -7.40
N ALA A 541 -32.41 -4.98 -7.81
CA ALA A 541 -32.62 -5.41 -9.19
C ALA A 541 -33.85 -4.74 -9.82
N GLY A 542 -33.82 -4.46 -11.13
CA GLY A 542 -34.96 -3.92 -11.88
C GLY A 542 -34.75 -3.94 -13.40
N ASP A 543 -35.81 -4.28 -14.13
CA ASP A 543 -35.88 -4.71 -15.53
C ASP A 543 -36.07 -3.53 -16.52
N GLY A 544 -35.67 -3.65 -17.80
CA GLY A 544 -35.99 -2.61 -18.80
C GLY A 544 -35.24 -2.65 -20.13
N LYS A 545 -35.80 -3.38 -21.11
CA LYS A 545 -35.40 -3.47 -22.52
C LYS A 545 -35.36 -2.12 -23.27
N ALA A 546 -34.45 -2.09 -24.26
CA ALA A 546 -34.67 -1.73 -25.68
C ALA A 546 -33.73 -0.63 -26.20
N THR A 547 -32.82 -1.00 -27.09
CA THR A 547 -32.74 -0.49 -28.48
C THR A 547 -31.64 -1.25 -29.22
N ALA A 548 -32.01 -2.39 -29.81
CA ALA A 548 -31.31 -2.91 -30.97
C ALA A 548 -31.70 -2.07 -32.20
N VAL A 549 -30.83 -2.09 -33.21
CA VAL A 549 -30.95 -1.51 -34.57
C VAL A 549 -30.30 -0.14 -34.75
N ALA A 550 -28.98 -0.14 -34.99
CA ALA A 550 -28.31 0.54 -36.12
C ALA A 550 -26.76 0.49 -36.00
N LEU A 551 -26.15 -0.70 -35.99
CA LEU A 551 -24.69 -0.85 -36.02
C LEU A 551 -24.28 -1.98 -36.97
N ALA A 552 -24.59 -1.81 -38.25
CA ALA A 552 -23.90 -2.53 -39.31
C ALA A 552 -23.15 -1.48 -40.13
N THR A 553 -21.86 -1.72 -40.35
CA THR A 553 -20.86 -0.89 -41.07
C THR A 553 -20.29 0.33 -40.33
N LEU A 554 -19.50 0.09 -39.26
CA LEU A 554 -18.48 1.03 -38.79
C LEU A 554 -17.07 0.52 -39.15
N PRO A 555 -16.16 1.37 -39.65
CA PRO A 555 -14.74 1.04 -39.82
C PRO A 555 -14.11 0.58 -38.49
N LYS A 556 -13.20 -0.41 -38.51
CA LYS A 556 -12.57 -0.99 -37.31
C LYS A 556 -11.94 0.06 -36.37
N ASP A 557 -11.33 1.11 -36.93
CA ASP A 557 -10.69 2.17 -36.14
C ASP A 557 -11.70 3.06 -35.41
N GLU A 558 -12.88 3.28 -36.00
CA GLU A 558 -13.97 4.04 -35.36
C GLU A 558 -14.69 3.19 -34.31
N ALA A 559 -14.85 1.89 -34.55
CA ALA A 559 -15.39 0.95 -33.57
C ALA A 559 -14.49 0.83 -32.32
N LEU A 560 -13.17 0.79 -32.49
CA LEU A 560 -12.21 0.78 -31.37
C LEU A 560 -12.24 2.07 -30.55
N ARG A 561 -12.36 3.23 -31.22
CA ARG A 561 -12.53 4.52 -30.52
C ARG A 561 -13.84 4.57 -29.75
N LEU A 562 -14.93 4.11 -30.37
CA LEU A 562 -16.24 4.05 -29.73
C LEU A 562 -16.24 3.12 -28.52
N ILE A 563 -15.60 1.95 -28.60
CA ILE A 563 -15.43 1.03 -27.46
C ILE A 563 -14.67 1.73 -26.32
N LYS A 564 -13.58 2.43 -26.63
CA LYS A 564 -12.78 3.13 -25.61
C LYS A 564 -13.57 4.24 -24.91
N ASP A 565 -14.39 4.98 -25.66
CA ASP A 565 -15.26 6.01 -25.09
C ASP A 565 -16.39 5.40 -24.25
N LEU A 566 -17.01 4.32 -24.73
CA LEU A 566 -18.04 3.58 -23.98
C LEU A 566 -17.48 2.95 -22.70
N GLU A 567 -16.25 2.42 -22.72
CA GLU A 567 -15.56 1.87 -21.55
C GLU A 567 -15.25 2.96 -20.52
N SER A 568 -14.83 4.13 -20.98
CA SER A 568 -14.61 5.30 -20.12
C SER A 568 -15.92 5.77 -19.46
N GLN A 569 -17.01 5.83 -20.23
CA GLN A 569 -18.34 6.16 -19.73
C GLN A 569 -18.87 5.08 -18.78
N MET A 570 -18.64 3.80 -19.07
CA MET A 570 -19.03 2.68 -18.22
C MET A 570 -18.30 2.74 -16.87
N ARG A 571 -16.99 2.99 -16.89
CA ARG A 571 -16.18 3.17 -15.68
C ARG A 571 -16.64 4.38 -14.86
N THR A 572 -17.00 5.47 -15.55
CA THR A 572 -17.53 6.68 -14.88
C THR A 572 -18.90 6.40 -14.25
N ALA A 573 -19.81 5.74 -14.98
CA ALA A 573 -21.11 5.33 -14.47
C ALA A 573 -20.99 4.35 -13.28
N ALA A 574 -20.04 3.40 -13.35
CA ALA A 574 -19.75 2.49 -12.25
C ALA A 574 -19.20 3.21 -11.01
N LYS A 575 -18.33 4.23 -11.20
CA LYS A 575 -17.85 5.10 -10.11
C LYS A 575 -18.97 5.95 -9.50
N GLN A 576 -19.96 6.34 -10.30
CA GLN A 576 -21.13 7.10 -9.87
C GLN A 576 -22.26 6.21 -9.33
N LEU A 577 -22.04 4.89 -9.21
CA LEU A 577 -23.03 3.90 -8.78
C LEU A 577 -24.26 3.79 -9.70
N GLU A 578 -24.17 4.30 -10.93
CA GLU A 578 -25.19 4.15 -11.99
C GLU A 578 -25.05 2.77 -12.66
N PHE A 579 -25.24 1.68 -11.89
CA PHE A 579 -24.94 0.32 -12.34
C PHE A 579 -25.78 -0.14 -13.53
N GLU A 580 -27.02 0.33 -13.64
CA GLU A 580 -27.88 0.05 -14.80
C GLU A 580 -27.30 0.64 -16.08
N LYS A 581 -26.83 1.89 -16.00
CA LYS A 581 -26.18 2.56 -17.13
C LYS A 581 -24.84 1.93 -17.46
N ALA A 582 -24.06 1.54 -16.44
CA ALA A 582 -22.83 0.79 -16.65
C ALA A 582 -23.09 -0.57 -17.31
N ALA A 583 -24.16 -1.28 -16.93
CA ALA A 583 -24.56 -2.53 -17.56
C ALA A 583 -25.03 -2.32 -19.01
N GLN A 584 -25.82 -1.27 -19.29
CA GLN A 584 -26.22 -0.91 -20.64
C GLN A 584 -25.02 -0.58 -21.52
N LEU A 585 -24.07 0.22 -21.01
CA LEU A 585 -22.83 0.56 -21.73
C LEU A 585 -21.96 -0.69 -21.96
N ARG A 586 -21.89 -1.61 -20.98
CA ARG A 586 -21.21 -2.92 -21.14
C ARG A 586 -21.84 -3.74 -22.26
N ASP A 587 -23.16 -3.84 -22.27
CA ASP A 587 -23.88 -4.63 -23.26
C ASP A 587 -23.74 -4.01 -24.68
N GLN A 588 -23.72 -2.68 -24.78
CA GLN A 588 -23.37 -1.95 -26.01
C GLN A 588 -21.92 -2.22 -26.47
N ILE A 589 -20.95 -2.24 -25.55
CA ILE A 589 -19.55 -2.60 -25.87
C ILE A 589 -19.47 -4.02 -26.42
N ILE A 590 -20.19 -4.98 -25.81
CA ILE A 590 -20.24 -6.37 -26.27
C ILE A 590 -20.84 -6.45 -27.67
N GLU A 591 -21.91 -5.70 -27.95
CA GLU A 591 -22.57 -5.67 -29.25
C GLU A 591 -21.66 -5.06 -30.34
N VAL A 592 -20.96 -3.96 -30.04
CA VAL A 592 -19.97 -3.36 -30.95
C VAL A 592 -18.81 -4.34 -31.20
N ARG A 593 -18.27 -4.98 -30.15
CA ARG A 593 -17.20 -5.98 -30.29
C ARG A 593 -17.65 -7.20 -31.11
N ARG A 594 -18.91 -7.61 -30.99
CA ARG A 594 -19.48 -8.73 -31.77
C ARG A 594 -19.57 -8.38 -33.25
N SER A 595 -19.97 -7.15 -33.57
CA SER A 595 -20.03 -6.64 -34.95
C SER A 595 -18.66 -6.47 -35.64
N MET A 596 -17.55 -6.59 -34.90
CA MET A 596 -16.19 -6.59 -35.44
C MET A 596 -15.66 -7.99 -35.80
N VAL A 597 -16.35 -9.05 -35.35
CA VAL A 597 -15.92 -10.46 -35.50
C VAL A 597 -16.71 -11.19 -36.60
N GLU A 598 -17.94 -10.75 -36.90
CA GLU A 598 -18.65 -11.07 -38.15
C GLU A 598 -18.14 -10.18 -39.30
#